data_AF-A0A147I3B2-F1
#
_entry.id   AF-A0A147I3B2-F1
#
_cell.length_a   1.000
_cell.length_b   1.000
_cell.length_c   1.000
_cell.angle_alpha   90.00
_cell.angle_beta   90.00
_cell.angle_gamma   90.00
#
_symmetry.space_group_name_H-M   'P 1'
#
loop_
_entity.id
_entity.type
_entity.pdbx_description
1 polymer ?
#
loop_
_entity_poly.entity_id
_entity_poly.type
_entity_poly.pdbx_seq_one_letter_code
_entity_poly.pdbx_strand_id
1 'polypeptide(L)'
;MNAIPPPPTRAEEEALSHPFLIEDEAVVRMIARLADERGTAMHDIVALAIGDYYKRHANGRPAPEWLQRFWREHPLPLPTGLKADKAFYDSLNDE
;
A
#
# COMPACT_ATOMS: atom_id res chain seq x y z
N MET A 1 20.00 -6.98 21.92
CA MET A 1 19.69 -5.57 22.23
C MET A 1 18.30 -5.31 21.73
N ASN A 2 17.31 -5.15 22.61
CA ASN A 2 15.95 -4.81 22.18
C ASN A 2 15.93 -3.32 21.88
N ALA A 3 15.83 -2.95 20.60
CA ALA A 3 15.70 -1.57 20.20
C ALA A 3 14.40 -1.00 20.79
N ILE A 4 14.48 0.18 21.40
CA ILE A 4 13.30 0.94 21.80
C ILE A 4 12.54 1.27 20.50
N PRO A 5 11.25 0.91 20.37
CA PRO A 5 10.50 1.27 19.18
C PRO A 5 10.50 2.80 19.03
N PRO A 6 10.55 3.32 17.78
CA PRO A 6 10.51 4.75 17.56
C PRO A 6 9.24 5.33 18.18
N PRO A 7 9.27 6.61 18.64
CA PRO A 7 8.09 7.26 19.15
C PRO A 7 7.00 7.27 18.07
N PRO A 8 5.72 7.16 18.46
CA PRO A 8 4.61 7.17 17.52
C PRO A 8 4.61 8.47 16.72
N THR A 9 4.22 8.37 15.46
CA THR A 9 3.95 9.54 14.63
C THR A 9 2.74 10.30 15.18
N ARG A 10 2.62 11.60 14.87
CA ARG A 10 1.44 12.40 15.27
C ARG A 10 0.11 11.74 14.89
N ALA A 11 0.04 11.11 13.72
CA ALA A 11 -1.16 10.41 13.26
C ALA A 11 -1.45 9.17 14.12
N GLU A 12 -0.43 8.43 14.53
CA GLU A 12 -0.57 7.29 15.44
C GLU A 12 -0.97 7.76 16.85
N GLU A 13 -0.39 8.85 17.37
CA GLU A 13 -0.79 9.43 18.65
C GLU A 13 -2.27 9.82 18.67
N GLU A 14 -2.74 10.47 17.60
CA GLU A 14 -4.14 10.83 17.44
C GLU A 14 -5.03 9.60 17.32
N ALA A 15 -4.64 8.60 16.50
CA ALA A 15 -5.38 7.36 16.36
C ALA A 15 -5.47 6.55 17.66
N LEU A 16 -4.41 6.57 18.48
CA LEU A 16 -4.34 5.86 19.76
C LEU A 16 -5.02 6.63 20.90
N SER A 17 -5.33 7.92 20.71
CA SER A 17 -5.97 8.74 21.73
C SER A 17 -7.44 8.38 21.96
N HIS A 18 -8.08 7.67 21.02
CA HIS A 18 -9.49 7.28 21.09
C HIS A 18 -9.67 5.80 20.70
N PRO A 19 -10.67 5.10 21.28
CA PRO A 19 -10.97 3.74 20.86
C PRO A 19 -11.49 3.70 19.43
N PHE A 20 -11.00 2.75 18.63
CA PHE A 20 -11.53 2.48 17.29
C PHE A 20 -12.84 1.69 17.40
N LEU A 21 -13.97 2.41 17.31
CA LEU A 21 -15.32 1.86 17.38
C LEU A 21 -15.95 1.82 15.98
N ILE A 22 -16.55 0.68 15.63
CA ILE A 22 -17.33 0.52 14.40
C ILE A 22 -18.80 0.40 14.78
N GLU A 23 -19.58 1.45 14.51
CA GLU A 23 -21.02 1.50 14.84
C GLU A 23 -21.91 1.03 13.70
N ASP A 24 -21.38 0.96 12.47
CA ASP A 24 -22.14 0.50 11.30
C ASP A 24 -22.48 -1.00 11.44
N GLU A 25 -23.78 -1.28 11.56
CA GLU A 25 -24.29 -2.63 11.78
C GLU A 25 -23.90 -3.60 10.64
N ALA A 26 -23.92 -3.14 9.39
CA ALA A 26 -23.61 -3.99 8.24
C ALA A 26 -22.13 -4.40 8.26
N VAL A 27 -21.23 -3.47 8.59
CA VAL A 27 -19.80 -3.75 8.75
C VAL A 27 -19.56 -4.73 9.90
N VAL A 28 -20.18 -4.49 11.06
CA VAL A 28 -20.06 -5.39 12.23
C VAL A 28 -20.51 -6.81 11.88
N ARG A 29 -21.66 -6.97 11.22
CA ARG A 29 -22.16 -8.28 10.78
C ARG A 29 -21.21 -8.98 9.82
N MET A 30 -20.59 -8.23 8.90
CA MET A 30 -19.63 -8.79 7.95
C MET A 30 -18.35 -9.28 8.65
N ILE A 31 -17.80 -8.50 9.59
CA ILE A 31 -16.63 -8.90 10.38
C ILE A 31 -16.97 -10.14 11.22
N ALA A 32 -18.13 -10.15 11.88
CA ALA A 32 -18.56 -11.25 12.74
C ALA A 32 -18.71 -12.55 11.94
N ARG A 33 -19.36 -12.49 10.77
CA ARG A 33 -19.50 -13.65 9.90
C ARG A 33 -18.15 -14.23 9.48
N LEU A 34 -17.21 -13.37 9.08
CA LEU A 34 -15.89 -13.81 8.65
C LEU A 34 -15.06 -14.39 9.81
N ALA A 35 -15.24 -13.84 11.01
CA ALA A 35 -14.66 -14.34 12.25
C ALA A 35 -15.19 -15.75 12.58
N ASP A 36 -16.51 -15.94 12.51
CA ASP A 36 -17.17 -17.24 12.74
C ASP A 36 -16.72 -18.30 11.72
N GLU A 37 -16.70 -17.96 10.44
CA GLU A 37 -16.27 -18.86 9.36
C GLU A 37 -14.81 -19.33 9.53
N ARG A 38 -13.95 -18.52 10.18
CA ARG A 38 -12.52 -18.82 10.39
C ARG A 38 -12.19 -19.29 11.80
N GLY A 39 -13.12 -19.22 12.74
CA GLY A 39 -12.88 -19.53 14.15
C GLY A 39 -11.84 -18.59 14.80
N THR A 40 -11.78 -17.33 14.38
CA THR A 40 -10.81 -16.32 14.88
C THR A 40 -11.53 -15.12 15.47
N ALA A 41 -10.88 -14.35 16.34
CA ALA A 41 -11.51 -13.17 16.92
C ALA A 41 -11.74 -12.06 15.88
N MET A 42 -12.77 -11.24 16.08
CA MET A 42 -13.11 -10.13 15.16
C MET A 42 -11.96 -9.14 14.96
N HIS A 43 -11.20 -8.82 16.01
CA HIS A 43 -10.07 -7.89 15.90
C HIS A 43 -8.93 -8.47 15.06
N ASP A 44 -8.70 -9.79 15.11
CA ASP A 44 -7.71 -10.47 14.26
C ASP A 44 -8.12 -10.40 12.79
N ILE A 45 -9.40 -10.59 12.48
CA ILE A 45 -9.94 -10.42 11.12
C ILE A 45 -9.69 -9.02 10.60
N VAL A 46 -9.96 -7.99 11.42
CA VAL A 46 -9.73 -6.59 11.06
C VAL A 46 -8.24 -6.33 10.82
N ALA A 47 -7.37 -6.80 11.70
CA ALA A 47 -5.92 -6.65 11.54
C ALA A 47 -5.40 -7.32 10.26
N LEU A 48 -5.88 -8.54 9.96
CA LEU A 48 -5.53 -9.26 8.72
C LEU A 48 -6.01 -8.52 7.48
N ALA A 49 -7.26 -8.03 7.49
CA ALA A 49 -7.84 -7.31 6.37
C ALA A 49 -7.10 -5.99 6.09
N ILE A 50 -6.82 -5.20 7.13
CA ILE A 50 -6.06 -3.95 7.01
C ILE A 50 -4.64 -4.24 6.52
N GLY A 51 -3.98 -5.27 7.06
CA GLY A 51 -2.64 -5.66 6.65
C GLY A 51 -2.57 -6.11 5.18
N ASP A 52 -3.55 -6.88 4.71
CA ASP A 52 -3.64 -7.29 3.30
C ASP A 52 -3.94 -6.10 2.38
N TYR A 53 -4.88 -5.22 2.77
CA TYR A 53 -5.17 -4.00 2.04
C TYR A 53 -3.92 -3.11 1.92
N TYR A 54 -3.23 -2.85 3.04
CA TYR A 54 -1.99 -2.08 3.05
C TYR A 54 -0.95 -2.71 2.12
N LYS A 55 -0.75 -4.04 2.21
CA LYS A 55 0.19 -4.73 1.32
C LYS A 55 -0.18 -4.56 -0.14
N ARG A 56 -1.47 -4.60 -0.51
CA ARG A 56 -1.96 -4.47 -1.90
C ARG A 56 -1.79 -3.07 -2.46
N HIS A 57 -1.98 -2.06 -1.62
CA HIS A 57 -2.03 -0.66 -2.01
C HIS A 57 -0.81 0.16 -1.57
N ALA A 58 0.20 -0.47 -0.98
CA ALA A 58 1.45 0.20 -0.65
C ALA A 58 2.10 0.75 -1.93
N ASN A 59 2.29 2.07 -1.98
CA ASN A 59 2.87 2.83 -3.10
C ASN A 59 4.37 2.55 -3.37
N GLY A 60 4.91 1.46 -2.84
CA GLY A 60 6.31 1.06 -2.98
C GLY A 60 6.49 -0.41 -3.30
N ARG A 61 5.46 -1.09 -3.83
CA ARG A 61 5.65 -2.47 -4.31
C ARG A 61 6.78 -2.47 -5.34
N PRO A 62 7.82 -3.30 -5.16
CA PRO A 62 8.86 -3.42 -6.17
C PRO A 62 8.20 -3.83 -7.48
N ALA A 63 8.75 -3.33 -8.60
CA ALA A 63 8.32 -3.74 -9.93
C ALA A 63 8.21 -5.28 -10.00
N PRO A 64 7.26 -5.85 -10.75
CA PRO A 64 7.20 -7.30 -10.96
C PRO A 64 8.57 -7.85 -11.40
N GLU A 65 8.89 -9.08 -11.02
CA GLU A 65 10.22 -9.68 -11.27
C GLU A 65 10.61 -9.64 -12.76
N TRP A 66 9.65 -9.87 -13.66
CA TRP A 66 9.86 -9.78 -15.10
C TRP A 66 10.27 -8.37 -15.56
N LEU A 67 9.71 -7.32 -14.95
CA LEU A 67 10.03 -5.93 -15.29
C LEU A 67 11.40 -5.52 -14.73
N GLN A 68 11.73 -5.98 -13.52
CA GLN A 68 13.08 -5.81 -12.97
C GLN A 68 14.14 -6.52 -13.82
N ARG A 69 13.81 -7.72 -14.32
CA ARG A 69 14.67 -8.46 -15.24
C ARG A 69 14.82 -7.70 -16.56
N PHE A 70 13.73 -7.20 -17.13
CA PHE A 70 13.74 -6.40 -18.34
C PHE A 70 14.64 -5.15 -18.21
N TRP A 71 14.53 -4.39 -17.11
CA TRP A 71 15.39 -3.22 -16.88
C TRP A 71 16.87 -3.57 -16.69
N ARG A 72 17.18 -4.75 -16.14
CA ARG A 72 18.56 -5.23 -16.02
C ARG A 72 19.14 -5.65 -17.37
N GLU A 73 18.34 -6.32 -18.20
CA GLU A 73 18.75 -6.78 -19.53
C GLU A 73 18.78 -5.61 -20.55
N HIS A 74 17.95 -4.59 -20.34
CA HIS A 74 17.84 -3.39 -21.18
C HIS A 74 17.97 -2.11 -20.33
N PRO A 75 19.18 -1.78 -19.86
CA PRO A 75 19.39 -0.56 -19.10
C PRO A 75 19.03 0.66 -19.93
N LEU A 76 18.43 1.67 -19.30
CA LEU A 76 18.19 2.95 -19.96
C LEU A 76 19.51 3.53 -20.47
N PRO A 77 19.52 4.15 -21.66
CA PRO A 77 20.70 4.84 -22.14
C PRO A 77 21.12 5.93 -21.13
N LEU A 78 22.38 6.33 -21.20
CA LEU A 78 22.90 7.40 -20.35
C LEU A 78 21.98 8.63 -20.41
N PRO A 79 21.71 9.29 -19.27
CA PRO A 79 20.85 10.46 -19.23
C PRO A 79 21.34 11.49 -20.26
N THR A 80 20.48 11.86 -21.20
CA THR A 80 20.87 12.73 -22.32
C THR A 80 21.08 14.18 -21.91
N GLY A 81 20.68 14.57 -20.69
CA GLY A 81 20.72 15.95 -20.19
C GLY A 81 19.69 16.89 -20.84
N LEU A 82 18.96 16.39 -21.86
CA LEU A 82 17.89 17.12 -22.51
C LEU A 82 16.65 17.11 -21.63
N LYS A 83 16.03 18.27 -21.43
CA LYS A 83 14.74 18.37 -20.77
C LYS A 83 13.71 17.67 -21.66
N ALA A 84 12.95 16.73 -21.10
CA ALA A 84 11.89 16.05 -21.83
C ALA A 84 10.93 17.11 -22.40
N ASP A 85 10.93 17.24 -23.73
CA ASP A 85 10.07 18.17 -24.42
C ASP A 85 8.71 17.51 -24.65
N LYS A 86 7.73 17.94 -23.85
CA LYS A 86 6.35 17.46 -23.96
C LYS A 86 5.76 17.76 -25.35
N ALA A 87 6.16 18.87 -26.00
CA ALA A 87 5.65 19.23 -27.32
C ALA A 87 6.12 18.25 -28.41
N PHE A 88 7.33 17.70 -28.28
CA PHE A 88 7.83 16.66 -29.19
C PHE A 88 7.02 15.36 -29.07
N TYR A 89 6.68 14.93 -27.86
CA TYR A 89 5.88 13.72 -27.65
C TYR A 89 4.43 13.89 -28.14
N ASP A 90 3.87 15.07 -27.95
CA ASP A 90 2.52 15.39 -28.44
C ASP A 90 2.51 15.39 -30.00
N SER A 91 3.57 15.87 -30.67
CA SER A 91 3.69 15.82 -32.14
C SER A 91 3.85 14.42 -32.77
N LEU A 92 4.22 13.40 -31.98
CA LEU A 92 4.39 12.02 -32.43
C LEU A 92 3.11 11.17 -32.28
N ASN A 93 2.11 11.65 -31.54
CA ASN A 93 0.85 10.91 -31.30
C ASN A 93 -0.35 11.49 -32.06
N ASP A 94 -0.20 12.61 -32.76
CA ASP A 94 -1.27 13.26 -33.54
C ASP A 94 -1.42 12.68 -34.98
N GLU A 95 -1.10 11.39 -35.20
CA GLU A 95 -1.38 10.65 -36.44
C GLU A 95 -2.23 9.39 -36.19
#